data_AF-A0A838KR98-F1
#
_entry.id   AF-A0A838KR98-F1
#
_cell.length_a   1.000
_cell.length_b   1.000
_cell.length_c   1.000
_cell.angle_alpha   90.00
_cell.angle_beta   90.00
_cell.angle_gamma   90.00
#
_symmetry.space_group_name_H-M   'P 1'
#
loop_
_entity.id
_entity.type
_entity.pdbx_description
1 polymer ?
#
loop_
_entity_poly.entity_id
_entity_poly.type
_entity_poly.pdbx_seq_one_letter_code
_entity_poly.pdbx_strand_id
1 'polypeptide(L)'
;MTPEHLEAEALQLPVRERVSLAHRLLEGLAKTEHAKARYTPKQGQYLSFIHYYTKIHGLPPSEADMQRYFRVSPPTVHQMILTLEAKGFIARVPRMPRSVRLMVARSDLPDLE
;
A
#
# COMPACT_ATOMS: atom_id res chain seq x y z
N MET A 1 -21.93 10.12 14.21
CA MET A 1 -21.84 9.18 15.35
C MET A 1 -20.52 9.51 16.06
N THR A 2 -20.57 10.05 17.27
CA THR A 2 -19.33 10.39 18.00
C THR A 2 -18.66 9.13 18.53
N PRO A 3 -17.34 9.11 18.75
CA PRO A 3 -16.62 7.95 19.28
C PRO A 3 -17.25 7.39 20.57
N GLU A 4 -17.78 8.27 21.42
CA GLU A 4 -18.40 7.91 22.69
C GLU A 4 -19.71 7.11 22.53
N HIS A 5 -20.48 7.35 21.46
CA HIS A 5 -21.68 6.56 21.18
C HIS A 5 -21.35 5.15 20.68
N LEU A 6 -20.23 4.99 19.94
CA LEU A 6 -19.75 3.69 19.48
C LEU A 6 -19.21 2.84 20.64
N GLU A 7 -18.54 3.47 21.61
CA GLU A 7 -18.07 2.79 22.83
C GLU A 7 -19.23 2.33 23.72
N ALA A 8 -20.25 3.18 23.92
CA ALA A 8 -21.42 2.85 24.73
C ALA A 8 -22.25 1.68 24.14
N GLU A 9 -22.37 1.61 22.82
CA GLU A 9 -23.08 0.54 22.11
C GLU A 9 -22.29 -0.78 22.12
N ALA A 10 -20.96 -0.73 21.96
CA ALA A 10 -20.08 -1.90 22.03
C ALA A 10 -20.08 -2.57 23.43
N LEU A 11 -20.32 -1.80 24.50
CA LEU A 11 -20.42 -2.30 25.87
C LEU A 11 -21.74 -3.03 26.18
N GLN A 12 -22.79 -2.80 25.39
CA GLN A 12 -24.10 -3.44 25.54
C GLN A 12 -24.19 -4.82 24.85
N LEU A 13 -23.17 -5.21 24.10
CA LEU A 13 -23.14 -6.51 23.43
C LEU A 13 -23.00 -7.68 24.42
N PRO A 14 -23.68 -8.83 24.17
CA PRO A 14 -23.44 -10.07 24.91
C PRO A 14 -21.95 -10.40 24.96
N VAL A 15 -21.46 -10.92 26.10
CA VAL A 15 -20.02 -11.21 26.32
C VAL A 15 -19.41 -12.01 25.15
N ARG A 16 -20.14 -13.00 24.62
CA ARG A 16 -19.67 -13.83 23.49
C ARG A 16 -19.48 -13.04 22.19
N GLU A 17 -20.33 -12.05 21.94
CA GLU A 17 -20.24 -11.20 20.75
C GLU A 17 -19.12 -10.17 20.89
N ARG A 18 -18.88 -9.67 22.11
CA ARG A 18 -17.72 -8.80 22.41
C ARG A 18 -16.40 -9.49 22.12
N VAL A 19 -16.26 -10.78 22.45
CA VAL A 19 -15.04 -11.57 22.13
C VAL A 19 -14.84 -11.69 20.62
N SER A 20 -15.90 -11.97 19.85
CA SER A 20 -15.82 -12.07 18.39
C SER A 20 -15.51 -10.71 17.74
N LEU A 21 -16.07 -9.62 18.25
CA LEU A 21 -15.77 -8.26 17.79
C LEU A 21 -14.33 -7.87 18.12
N ALA A 22 -13.86 -8.13 19.34
CA ALA A 22 -12.48 -7.88 19.75
C ALA A 22 -11.49 -8.66 18.88
N HIS A 23 -11.76 -9.94 18.58
CA HIS A 23 -10.91 -10.73 17.69
C HIS A 23 -10.83 -10.12 16.28
N ARG A 24 -11.96 -9.73 15.69
CA ARG A 24 -12.00 -9.07 14.36
C ARG A 24 -11.28 -7.72 14.35
N LEU A 25 -11.43 -6.93 15.42
CA LEU A 25 -10.75 -5.64 15.56
C LEU A 25 -9.24 -5.84 15.72
N LEU A 26 -8.81 -6.79 16.56
CA LEU A 26 -7.40 -7.12 16.75
C LEU A 26 -6.76 -7.66 15.46
N GLU A 27 -7.46 -8.52 14.71
CA GLU A 27 -7.02 -8.97 13.39
C GLU A 27 -6.91 -7.81 12.40
N GLY A 28 -7.89 -6.89 12.40
CA GLY A 28 -7.86 -5.69 11.55
C GLY A 28 -6.68 -4.78 11.87
N LEU A 29 -6.44 -4.51 13.16
CA LEU A 29 -5.31 -3.71 13.64
C LEU A 29 -3.97 -4.36 13.32
N ALA A 30 -3.83 -5.67 13.54
CA ALA A 30 -2.62 -6.41 13.23
C ALA A 30 -2.30 -6.40 11.71
N LYS A 31 -3.32 -6.49 10.85
CA LYS A 31 -3.16 -6.35 9.39
C LYS A 31 -2.67 -4.95 9.00
N THR A 32 -3.23 -3.90 9.61
CA THR A 32 -2.80 -2.51 9.32
C THR A 32 -1.37 -2.22 9.78
N GLU A 33 -0.94 -2.76 10.92
CA GLU A 33 0.42 -2.59 11.42
C GLU A 33 1.43 -3.43 10.59
N HIS A 34 1.05 -4.64 10.17
CA HIS A 34 1.88 -5.42 9.24
C HIS A 34 2.08 -4.72 7.88
N ALA A 35 1.05 -4.03 7.37
CA ALA A 35 1.17 -3.23 6.16
C ALA A 35 2.16 -2.06 6.33
N LYS A 36 2.11 -1.35 7.47
CA LYS A 36 3.07 -0.30 7.81
C LYS A 36 4.50 -0.81 8.02
N ALA A 37 4.68 -2.03 8.55
CA ALA A 37 6.00 -2.61 8.78
C ALA A 37 6.68 -3.12 7.50
N ARG A 38 5.91 -3.37 6.43
CA ARG A 38 6.42 -4.04 5.22
C ARG A 38 7.28 -3.15 4.33
N TYR A 39 6.98 -1.86 4.24
CA TYR A 39 7.72 -0.91 3.41
C TYR A 39 7.78 0.46 4.08
N THR A 40 8.76 1.28 3.69
CA THR A 40 8.81 2.66 4.19
C THR A 40 7.65 3.48 3.61
N PRO A 41 7.23 4.59 4.25
CA PRO A 41 6.18 5.46 3.70
C PRO A 41 6.45 5.86 2.24
N LYS A 42 7.71 6.18 1.91
CA LYS A 42 8.09 6.53 0.52
C LYS A 42 7.96 5.37 -0.45
N GLN A 43 8.32 4.15 -0.03
CA GLN A 43 8.13 2.94 -0.84
C GLN A 43 6.63 2.69 -1.08
N GLY A 44 5.80 2.86 -0.05
CA GLY A 44 4.34 2.78 -0.17
C GLY A 44 3.78 3.76 -1.21
N GLN A 45 4.23 5.02 -1.21
CA GLN A 45 3.84 6.01 -2.21
C GLN A 45 4.17 5.56 -3.65
N TYR A 46 5.35 4.99 -3.90
CA TYR A 46 5.71 4.47 -5.22
C TYR A 46 4.82 3.29 -5.63
N LEU A 47 4.54 2.37 -4.71
CA LEU A 47 3.68 1.21 -4.99
C LEU A 47 2.24 1.64 -5.31
N SER A 48 1.70 2.59 -4.55
CA SER A 48 0.37 3.17 -4.81
C SER A 48 0.34 3.94 -6.12
N PHE A 49 1.38 4.73 -6.42
CA PHE A 49 1.49 5.40 -7.72
C PHE A 49 1.46 4.41 -8.88
N ILE A 50 2.23 3.32 -8.82
CA ILE A 50 2.21 2.27 -9.84
C ILE A 50 0.80 1.68 -10.00
N HIS A 51 0.11 1.40 -8.89
CA HIS A 51 -1.25 0.86 -8.91
C HIS A 51 -2.23 1.80 -9.61
N TYR A 52 -2.32 3.05 -9.16
CA TYR A 52 -3.28 4.01 -9.68
C TYR A 52 -2.97 4.44 -11.11
N TYR A 53 -1.68 4.65 -11.43
CA TYR A 53 -1.28 4.94 -12.81
C TYR A 53 -1.72 3.82 -13.74
N THR A 54 -1.47 2.56 -13.38
CA THR A 54 -1.90 1.41 -14.18
C THR A 54 -3.41 1.33 -14.29
N LYS A 55 -4.13 1.58 -13.20
CA LYS A 55 -5.61 1.58 -13.17
C LYS A 55 -6.21 2.64 -14.09
N ILE A 56 -5.63 3.84 -14.13
CA ILE A 56 -6.14 4.98 -14.90
C ILE A 56 -5.71 4.90 -16.37
N HIS A 57 -4.46 4.52 -16.64
CA HIS A 57 -3.89 4.56 -17.99
C HIS A 57 -3.91 3.22 -18.72
N GLY A 58 -4.28 2.12 -18.05
CA GLY A 58 -4.29 0.77 -18.63
C GLY A 58 -2.91 0.15 -18.88
N LEU A 59 -1.84 0.83 -18.48
CA LEU A 59 -0.45 0.42 -18.67
C LEU A 59 0.41 0.91 -17.50
N PRO A 60 1.47 0.17 -17.11
CA PRO A 60 2.30 0.57 -15.99
C PRO A 60 3.16 1.80 -16.33
N PRO A 61 3.48 2.63 -15.32
CA PRO A 61 4.29 3.83 -15.53
C PRO A 61 5.70 3.49 -16.03
N SER A 62 6.28 4.39 -16.82
CA SER A 62 7.72 4.42 -17.08
C SER A 62 8.47 5.09 -15.92
N GLU A 63 9.80 4.91 -15.86
CA GLU A 63 10.62 5.66 -14.90
C GLU A 63 10.50 7.18 -15.10
N ALA A 64 10.32 7.65 -16.34
CA ALA A 64 10.11 9.07 -16.63
C ALA A 64 8.78 9.60 -16.08
N ASP A 65 7.72 8.79 -16.07
CA ASP A 65 6.44 9.15 -15.45
C ASP A 65 6.60 9.35 -13.94
N MET A 66 7.35 8.44 -13.29
CA MET A 66 7.68 8.55 -11.86
C MET A 66 8.58 9.75 -11.56
N GLN A 67 9.58 10.05 -12.40
CA GLN A 67 10.43 11.23 -12.25
C GLN A 67 9.59 12.51 -12.25
N ARG A 68 8.65 12.62 -13.20
CA ARG A 68 7.75 13.78 -13.32
C ARG A 68 6.82 13.90 -12.12
N TYR A 69 6.22 12.81 -11.67
CA TYR A 69 5.30 12.82 -10.53
C TYR A 69 6.02 13.14 -9.22
N PHE A 70 7.10 12.43 -8.92
CA PHE A 70 7.84 12.58 -7.66
C PHE A 70 8.83 13.74 -7.65
N ARG A 71 9.08 14.38 -8.80
CA ARG A 71 10.04 15.48 -8.99
C ARG A 71 11.44 15.13 -8.49
N VAL A 72 11.91 13.93 -8.84
CA VAL A 72 13.22 13.42 -8.47
C VAL A 72 14.07 13.12 -9.70
N SER A 73 15.37 12.96 -9.49
CA SER A 73 16.31 12.65 -10.57
C SER A 73 16.11 11.24 -11.13
N PRO A 74 16.54 10.97 -12.40
CA PRO A 74 16.49 9.63 -12.96
C PRO A 74 17.20 8.56 -12.13
N PRO A 75 18.42 8.79 -11.59
CA PRO A 75 19.07 7.83 -10.70
C PRO A 75 18.23 7.50 -9.46
N THR A 76 17.53 8.48 -8.88
CA THR A 76 16.69 8.27 -7.68
C THR A 76 15.53 7.31 -7.97
N VAL A 77 14.81 7.50 -9.09
CA VAL A 77 13.75 6.57 -9.49
C VAL A 77 14.31 5.19 -9.76
N HIS A 78 15.40 5.11 -10.51
CA HIS A 78 16.03 3.84 -10.84
C HIS A 78 16.41 3.05 -9.58
N GLN A 79 17.06 3.69 -8.61
CA GLN A 79 17.42 3.07 -7.34
C GLN A 79 16.19 2.65 -6.52
N MET A 80 15.11 3.44 -6.52
CA MET A 80 13.85 3.04 -5.88
C MET A 80 13.27 1.78 -6.53
N ILE A 81 13.25 1.69 -7.86
CA ILE A 81 12.78 0.50 -8.59
C ILE A 81 13.61 -0.74 -8.24
N LEU A 82 14.94 -0.63 -8.24
CA LEU A 82 15.81 -1.73 -7.82
C LEU A 82 15.54 -2.17 -6.37
N THR A 83 15.32 -1.21 -5.48
CA THR A 83 15.02 -1.49 -4.07
C THR A 83 13.68 -2.22 -3.91
N LEU A 84 12.64 -1.78 -4.62
CA LEU A 84 11.32 -2.43 -4.58
C LEU A 84 11.35 -3.83 -5.20
N GLU A 85 12.11 -4.02 -6.27
CA GLU A 85 12.32 -5.33 -6.90
C GLU A 85 13.07 -6.29 -5.97
N ALA A 86 14.18 -5.84 -5.36
CA ALA A 86 14.96 -6.62 -4.41
C ALA A 86 14.15 -7.05 -3.17
N LYS A 87 13.20 -6.22 -2.74
CA LYS A 87 12.25 -6.55 -1.66
C LYS A 87 11.06 -7.41 -2.11
N GLY A 88 10.95 -7.72 -3.40
CA GLY A 88 9.86 -8.52 -3.95
C GLY A 88 8.51 -7.81 -3.97
N PHE A 89 8.47 -6.48 -3.91
CA PHE A 89 7.21 -5.71 -4.00
C PHE A 89 6.79 -5.45 -5.44
N ILE A 90 7.74 -5.48 -6.36
CA ILE A 90 7.51 -5.41 -7.80
C ILE A 90 8.34 -6.45 -8.54
N ALA A 91 7.94 -6.75 -9.77
CA ALA A 91 8.73 -7.45 -10.77
C ALA A 91 8.86 -6.58 -12.02
N ARG A 92 9.96 -6.68 -12.76
CA ARG A 92 10.15 -6.00 -14.05
C ARG A 92 10.96 -6.85 -15.02
N VAL A 93 10.99 -6.43 -16.27
CA VAL A 93 11.91 -6.98 -17.29
C VAL A 93 13.00 -5.94 -17.52
N PRO A 94 14.29 -6.27 -17.25
CA PRO A 94 15.39 -5.33 -17.48
C PRO A 94 15.42 -4.81 -18.92
N ARG A 95 15.71 -3.52 -19.08
CA ARG A 95 15.77 -2.83 -20.39
C ARG A 95 14.44 -2.81 -21.18
N MET A 96 13.33 -3.21 -20.57
CA MET A 96 12.01 -3.12 -21.18
C MET A 96 11.20 -2.02 -20.46
N PRO A 97 10.87 -0.91 -21.16
CA PRO A 97 10.06 0.14 -20.56
C PRO A 97 8.66 -0.40 -20.24
N ARG A 98 8.02 0.16 -19.20
CA ARG A 98 6.65 -0.19 -18.83
C ARG A 98 6.45 -1.70 -18.59
N SER A 99 7.42 -2.34 -17.95
CA SER A 99 7.37 -3.76 -17.58
C SER A 99 7.12 -4.00 -16.09
N VAL A 100 7.02 -2.93 -15.31
CA VAL A 100 6.82 -3.00 -13.85
C VAL A 100 5.45 -3.60 -13.53
N ARG A 101 5.44 -4.62 -12.69
CA ARG A 101 4.25 -5.30 -12.17
C ARG A 101 4.30 -5.32 -10.65
N LEU A 102 3.17 -5.02 -10.01
CA LEU A 102 3.06 -5.12 -8.55
C LEU A 102 2.97 -6.58 -8.13
N MET A 103 3.71 -6.92 -7.08
CA MET A 103 3.71 -8.24 -6.42
C MET A 103 3.04 -8.17 -5.04
N VAL A 104 2.38 -7.06 -4.73
CA VAL A 104 1.64 -6.80 -3.49
C VAL A 104 0.15 -6.65 -3.81
N ALA A 105 -0.70 -7.12 -2.91
CA ALA A 105 -2.15 -7.00 -3.05
C ALA A 105 -2.60 -5.55 -2.85
N ARG A 106 -3.71 -5.14 -3.48
CA ARG A 106 -4.26 -3.80 -3.29
C ARG A 106 -4.63 -3.49 -1.83
N SER A 107 -5.08 -4.48 -1.07
CA SER A 107 -5.36 -4.34 0.37
C SER A 107 -4.14 -3.89 1.18
N ASP A 108 -2.95 -4.15 0.66
CA ASP A 108 -1.68 -3.90 1.35
C ASP A 108 -1.02 -2.60 0.87
N LEU A 109 -1.69 -1.82 0.02
CA LEU A 109 -1.19 -0.55 -0.50
C LEU A 109 -1.83 0.62 0.26
N PRO A 110 -1.07 1.68 0.59
CA PRO A 110 -1.68 2.89 1.09
C PRO A 110 -2.49 3.56 -0.03
N ASP A 111 -3.30 4.55 0.34
CA ASP A 111 -3.84 5.47 -0.66
C ASP A 111 -2.74 6.40 -1.18
N LEU A 112 -2.96 6.97 -2.36
CA LEU A 112 -2.02 7.92 -2.94
C LEU A 112 -2.26 9.29 -2.30
N GLU A 113 -1.29 9.76 -1.50
CA GLU A 113 -1.24 11.11 -0.93
C GLU A 113 -0.71 12.16 -1.93
#